data_AF-A0AA88X3G0-F1
#
_entry.id   AF-A0AA88X3G0-F1
#
_cell.length_a   1.000
_cell.length_b   1.000
_cell.length_c   1.000
_cell.angle_alpha   90.00
_cell.angle_beta   90.00
_cell.angle_gamma   90.00
#
_symmetry.space_group_name_H-M   'P 1'
#
loop_
_entity.id
_entity.type
_entity.pdbx_description
1 polymer ?
#
loop_
_entity_poly.entity_id
_entity_poly.type
_entity_poly.pdbx_seq_one_letter_code
_entity_poly.pdbx_strand_id
1 'polypeptide(L)'
;MKLTDLLATLLTLFRTLPPRTPLKLADNYANGSGVYRLDKYPVHSVNQLPVNGTFVVTGNHKGWLEIVFKNELDVMDAWHLDGFGFYVVGFGDGEWTPESRSTYNLYDPVVRSTVQVYPGGWSSVYAYLDNPGMWNLRSQHLKNWFLGQELYVRVYDPDPIPAKE
;
A
#
# COMPACT_ATOMS: atom_id res chain seq x y z
N MET A 1 -18.52 5.70 10.43
CA MET A 1 -17.26 5.71 9.67
C MET A 1 -16.46 4.49 10.12
N LYS A 2 -16.63 3.34 9.44
CA LYS A 2 -15.80 2.16 9.72
C LYS A 2 -14.54 2.33 8.88
N LEU A 3 -13.48 2.83 9.50
CA LEU A 3 -12.14 2.91 8.91
C LEU A 3 -11.54 1.50 8.99
N THR A 4 -12.04 0.59 8.16
CA THR A 4 -11.48 -0.75 8.02
C THR A 4 -10.64 -0.72 6.77
N ASP A 5 -9.34 -0.53 6.95
CA ASP A 5 -8.28 -1.41 6.47
C ASP A 5 -6.95 -0.65 6.64
N LEU A 6 -6.29 -0.89 7.76
CA LEU A 6 -4.97 -0.41 8.11
C LEU A 6 -3.91 -1.22 7.34
N LEU A 7 -3.35 -0.70 6.25
CA LEU A 7 -2.11 -1.23 5.68
C LEU A 7 -0.93 -0.71 6.51
N ALA A 8 -0.81 -1.18 7.75
CA ALA A 8 0.35 -0.94 8.57
C ALA A 8 1.28 -2.15 8.53
N THR A 9 2.53 -1.90 8.17
CA THR A 9 3.69 -2.75 8.54
C THR A 9 3.87 -4.06 7.76
N LEU A 10 4.07 -4.02 6.45
CA LEU A 10 4.29 -5.28 5.71
C LEU A 10 5.46 -5.28 4.71
N LEU A 11 5.97 -4.13 4.30
CA LEU A 11 6.80 -4.10 3.10
C LEU A 11 8.29 -4.36 3.33
N THR A 12 8.83 -4.16 4.52
CA THR A 12 10.23 -4.53 4.85
C THR A 12 10.46 -6.05 4.83
N LEU A 13 9.41 -6.85 4.90
CA LEU A 13 9.48 -8.32 5.02
C LEU A 13 8.76 -9.04 3.86
N PHE A 14 8.42 -8.30 2.81
CA PHE A 14 8.01 -8.88 1.53
C PHE A 14 9.02 -8.58 0.45
N ARG A 15 9.35 -9.64 -0.28
CA ARG A 15 10.11 -9.54 -1.50
C ARG A 15 9.20 -9.93 -2.65
N THR A 16 8.65 -8.90 -3.28
CA THR A 16 7.86 -9.06 -4.48
C THR A 16 8.77 -9.38 -5.65
N LEU A 17 8.43 -10.45 -6.37
CA LEU A 17 9.05 -10.82 -7.63
C LEU A 17 8.15 -10.32 -8.76
N PRO A 18 8.67 -9.58 -9.75
CA PRO A 18 7.90 -9.20 -10.93
C PRO A 18 7.35 -10.47 -11.60
N PRO A 19 6.02 -10.63 -11.70
CA PRO A 19 5.44 -11.81 -12.33
C PRO A 19 5.73 -11.79 -13.83
N ARG A 20 5.89 -12.97 -14.43
CA ARG A 20 6.05 -13.09 -15.89
C ARG A 20 4.80 -12.61 -16.64
N THR A 21 3.64 -12.76 -16.03
CA THR A 21 2.35 -12.30 -16.56
C THR A 21 2.00 -10.97 -15.90
N PRO A 22 1.72 -9.90 -16.68
CA PRO A 22 1.25 -8.64 -16.12
C PRO A 22 0.02 -8.84 -15.24
N LEU A 23 0.01 -8.23 -14.04
CA LEU A 23 -1.00 -8.48 -13.02
C LEU A 23 -2.42 -8.14 -13.47
N LYS A 24 -2.59 -7.04 -14.22
CA LYS A 24 -3.90 -6.67 -14.79
C LYS A 24 -4.45 -7.73 -15.75
N LEU A 25 -3.58 -8.33 -16.57
CA LEU A 25 -3.96 -9.43 -17.47
C LEU A 25 -4.26 -10.71 -16.69
N ALA A 26 -3.46 -11.01 -15.66
CA ALA A 26 -3.67 -12.18 -14.81
C ALA A 26 -5.01 -12.10 -14.05
N ASP A 27 -5.36 -10.92 -13.53
CA ASP A 27 -6.63 -10.70 -12.85
C ASP A 27 -7.82 -10.87 -13.82
N ASN A 28 -7.76 -10.22 -14.98
CA ASN A 28 -8.86 -10.24 -15.96
C ASN A 28 -9.13 -11.64 -16.55
N TYR A 29 -8.08 -12.38 -16.94
CA TYR A 29 -8.25 -13.64 -17.67
C TYR A 29 -8.14 -14.91 -16.82
N ALA A 30 -7.47 -14.86 -15.67
CA ALA A 30 -7.19 -16.03 -14.84
C ALA A 30 -7.63 -15.86 -13.39
N ASN A 31 -8.35 -14.77 -13.07
CA ASN A 31 -8.71 -14.41 -11.69
C ASN A 31 -7.48 -14.44 -10.75
N GLY A 32 -6.31 -14.07 -11.28
CA GLY A 32 -5.03 -14.08 -10.56
C GLY A 32 -4.41 -15.45 -10.27
N SER A 33 -5.06 -16.55 -10.65
CA SER A 33 -4.65 -17.91 -10.27
C SER A 33 -3.22 -18.23 -10.70
N GLY A 34 -2.39 -18.60 -9.72
CA GLY A 34 -0.99 -18.97 -9.94
C GLY A 34 -0.02 -17.82 -10.23
N VAL A 35 -0.50 -16.58 -10.35
CA VAL A 35 0.34 -15.41 -10.65
C VAL A 35 0.65 -14.59 -9.41
N TYR A 36 -0.34 -14.34 -8.56
CA TYR A 36 -0.15 -13.62 -7.30
C TYR A 36 -0.99 -14.23 -6.18
N ARG A 37 -0.74 -13.76 -4.95
CA ARG A 37 -1.47 -14.17 -3.76
C ARG A 37 -2.27 -12.99 -3.24
N LEU A 38 -3.58 -13.05 -3.42
CA LEU A 38 -4.53 -12.04 -2.94
C LEU A 38 -4.74 -12.19 -1.43
N ASP A 39 -4.69 -11.09 -0.70
CA ASP A 39 -5.05 -10.97 0.73
C ASP A 39 -4.42 -12.03 1.64
N LYS A 40 -3.22 -12.50 1.27
CA LYS A 40 -2.52 -13.56 2.03
C LYS A 40 -2.24 -13.14 3.47
N TYR A 41 -2.09 -11.84 3.70
CA TYR A 41 -1.62 -11.27 4.95
C TYR A 41 -2.67 -10.31 5.49
N PRO A 42 -3.17 -10.51 6.71
CA PRO A 42 -4.16 -9.62 7.28
C PRO A 42 -3.55 -8.25 7.59
N VAL A 43 -4.46 -7.28 7.73
CA VAL A 43 -4.32 -5.86 8.12
C VAL A 43 -3.46 -5.63 9.39
N HIS A 44 -3.15 -6.70 10.14
CA HIS A 44 -2.29 -6.69 11.33
C HIS A 44 -1.34 -7.89 11.37
N SER A 45 -0.68 -8.19 10.26
CA SER A 45 0.37 -9.21 10.24
C SER A 45 1.75 -8.59 10.24
N VAL A 46 2.62 -9.13 11.08
CA VAL A 46 4.06 -8.92 11.02
C VAL A 46 4.65 -10.28 10.69
N ASN A 47 5.31 -10.41 9.54
CA ASN A 47 6.06 -11.63 9.25
C ASN A 47 7.37 -11.59 10.03
N GLN A 48 7.74 -12.68 10.69
CA GLN A 48 9.05 -12.74 11.35
C GLN A 48 10.22 -12.90 10.36
N LEU A 49 9.93 -13.35 9.14
CA LEU A 49 10.93 -13.61 8.10
C LEU A 49 10.47 -13.02 6.76
N PRO A 50 11.42 -12.55 5.92
CA PRO A 50 11.12 -12.13 4.56
C PRO A 50 10.47 -13.25 3.75
N VAL A 51 9.35 -12.97 3.08
CA VAL A 51 8.67 -13.93 2.20
C VAL A 51 8.75 -13.48 0.75
N ASN A 52 9.20 -14.37 -0.12
CA ASN A 52 9.19 -14.15 -1.57
C ASN A 52 7.81 -14.48 -2.16
N GLY A 53 7.35 -13.63 -3.07
CA GLY A 53 6.16 -13.88 -3.89
C GLY A 53 5.48 -12.59 -4.32
N THR A 54 4.56 -12.66 -5.26
CA THR A 54 3.79 -11.49 -5.70
C THR A 54 2.54 -11.37 -4.85
N PHE A 55 2.46 -10.30 -4.06
CA PHE A 55 1.35 -10.06 -3.12
C PHE A 55 0.46 -8.95 -3.64
N VAL A 56 -0.85 -9.16 -3.51
CA VAL A 56 -1.88 -8.19 -3.86
C VAL A 56 -2.83 -8.05 -2.69
N VAL A 57 -3.22 -6.82 -2.38
CA VAL A 57 -4.23 -6.51 -1.36
C VAL A 57 -5.48 -5.95 -2.01
N THR A 58 -6.64 -6.35 -1.51
CA THR A 58 -7.93 -5.82 -1.97
C THR A 58 -8.17 -4.43 -1.39
N GLY A 59 -8.53 -3.49 -2.26
CA GLY A 59 -9.03 -2.17 -1.91
C GLY A 59 -10.52 -2.06 -2.23
N ASN A 60 -11.30 -1.54 -1.29
CA ASN A 60 -12.73 -1.32 -1.48
C ASN A 60 -12.95 -0.13 -2.43
N HIS A 61 -13.53 -0.36 -3.61
CA HIS A 61 -13.88 0.72 -4.55
C HIS A 61 -14.81 1.73 -3.88
N LYS A 62 -14.48 3.03 -4.00
CA LYS A 62 -15.12 4.17 -3.31
C LYS A 62 -15.00 4.11 -1.78
N GLY A 63 -14.06 3.33 -1.26
CA GLY A 63 -13.68 3.26 0.14
C GLY A 63 -12.47 4.14 0.45
N TRP A 64 -12.27 4.38 1.75
CA TRP A 64 -11.06 5.02 2.27
C TRP A 64 -10.07 3.96 2.72
N LEU A 65 -8.80 4.14 2.33
CA LEU A 65 -7.68 3.30 2.74
C LEU A 65 -6.73 4.12 3.62
N GLU A 66 -6.41 3.60 4.81
CA GLU A 66 -5.33 4.11 5.65
C GLU A 66 -4.06 3.29 5.41
N ILE A 67 -2.98 3.96 5.03
CA ILE A 67 -1.67 3.34 4.90
C ILE A 67 -0.75 3.99 5.92
N VAL A 68 -0.16 3.16 6.79
CA VAL A 68 0.85 3.60 7.76
C VAL A 68 2.18 2.99 7.38
N PHE A 69 3.06 3.85 6.88
CA PHE A 69 4.43 3.50 6.58
C PHE A 69 5.27 3.58 7.86
N LYS A 70 6.06 2.55 8.11
CA LYS A 70 7.06 2.51 9.19
C LYS A 70 8.44 2.38 8.58
N ASN A 71 9.40 3.09 9.14
CA ASN A 71 10.80 3.01 8.73
C ASN A 71 11.68 2.72 9.94
N GLU A 72 12.16 1.48 10.03
CA GLU A 72 13.07 1.03 11.09
C GLU A 72 14.55 1.28 10.75
N LEU A 73 14.84 1.83 9.56
CA LEU A 73 16.20 2.13 9.11
C LEU A 73 16.68 3.47 9.65
N ASP A 74 18.00 3.66 9.61
CA ASP A 74 18.70 4.91 9.95
C ASP A 74 18.70 5.94 8.80
N VAL A 75 18.16 5.58 7.65
CA VAL A 75 18.04 6.42 6.46
C VAL A 75 16.57 6.63 6.09
N MET A 76 16.25 7.79 5.53
CA MET A 76 14.90 8.10 5.06
C MET A 76 14.52 7.23 3.86
N ASP A 77 13.27 6.76 3.83
CA ASP A 77 12.66 6.14 2.66
C ASP A 77 11.52 7.03 2.12
N ALA A 78 11.03 6.74 0.92
CA ALA A 78 9.86 7.40 0.36
C ALA A 78 8.96 6.39 -0.35
N TRP A 79 7.66 6.52 -0.18
CA TRP A 79 6.66 5.58 -0.69
C TRP A 79 5.75 6.24 -1.69
N HIS A 80 5.53 5.59 -2.83
CA HIS A 80 4.67 6.06 -3.91
C HIS A 80 3.53 5.06 -4.17
N LEU A 81 2.33 5.59 -4.37
CA LEU A 81 1.16 4.81 -4.81
C LEU A 81 0.78 5.24 -6.23
N ASP A 82 0.92 4.35 -7.20
CA ASP A 82 0.47 4.59 -8.57
C ASP A 82 -1.06 4.76 -8.60
N GLY A 83 -1.57 5.59 -9.52
CA GLY A 83 -3.02 5.72 -9.77
C GLY A 83 -3.81 6.58 -8.77
N PHE A 84 -3.19 7.04 -7.67
CA PHE A 84 -3.84 7.82 -6.63
C PHE A 84 -3.02 9.02 -6.15
N GLY A 85 -3.72 10.11 -5.83
CA GLY A 85 -3.28 11.04 -4.81
C GLY A 85 -3.84 10.63 -3.45
N PHE A 86 -3.08 10.87 -2.38
CA PHE A 86 -3.48 10.63 -1.00
C PHE A 86 -3.21 11.86 -0.13
N TYR A 87 -3.98 11.97 0.94
CA TYR A 87 -3.81 13.00 1.97
C TYR A 87 -2.78 12.53 2.99
N VAL A 88 -1.70 13.28 3.17
CA VAL A 88 -0.74 13.01 4.25
C VAL A 88 -1.32 13.56 5.55
N VAL A 89 -1.73 12.64 6.44
CA VAL A 89 -2.49 13.00 7.65
C VAL A 89 -1.63 13.03 8.91
N GLY A 90 -0.48 12.35 8.94
CA GLY A 90 0.38 12.40 10.12
C GLY A 90 1.76 11.81 9.86
N PHE A 91 2.69 12.16 10.74
CA PHE A 91 4.02 11.57 10.83
C PHE A 91 4.51 11.69 12.28
N GLY A 92 5.52 10.91 12.63
CA GLY A 92 6.13 11.00 13.96
C GLY A 92 7.32 10.07 14.10
N ASP A 93 8.04 10.25 15.21
CA ASP A 93 9.16 9.39 15.58
C ASP A 93 8.68 8.15 16.34
N GLY A 94 9.48 7.08 16.30
CA GLY A 94 9.21 5.83 17.00
C GLY A 94 8.11 4.98 16.37
N GLU A 95 7.48 4.15 17.19
CA GLU A 95 6.44 3.23 16.75
C GLU A 95 5.08 3.92 16.64
N TRP A 96 4.43 3.78 15.48
CA TRP A 96 3.04 4.16 15.34
C TRP A 96 2.13 3.26 16.19
N THR A 97 1.18 3.87 16.90
CA THR A 97 0.11 3.18 17.62
C THR A 97 -1.26 3.73 17.19
N PRO A 98 -2.36 3.01 17.45
CA PRO A 98 -3.70 3.53 17.14
C PRO A 98 -4.01 4.91 17.75
N GLU A 99 -3.42 5.23 18.89
CA GLU A 99 -3.55 6.51 19.59
C GLU A 99 -2.87 7.66 18.84
N SER A 100 -1.88 7.37 17.99
CA SER A 100 -1.24 8.37 17.12
C SER A 100 -2.23 9.06 16.18
N ARG A 101 -3.42 8.48 15.92
CA ARG A 101 -4.49 9.15 15.16
C ARG A 101 -4.98 10.45 15.80
N SER A 102 -4.78 10.62 17.11
CA SER A 102 -5.11 11.87 17.80
C SER A 102 -4.29 13.08 17.33
N THR A 103 -3.14 12.85 16.69
CA THR A 103 -2.27 13.90 16.15
C THR A 103 -2.47 14.13 14.66
N TYR A 104 -3.38 13.41 14.00
CA TYR A 104 -3.58 13.53 12.57
C TYR A 104 -4.16 14.90 12.19
N ASN A 105 -3.62 15.51 11.14
CA ASN A 105 -4.26 16.63 10.45
C ASN A 105 -5.38 16.11 9.56
N LEU A 106 -6.63 16.29 10.02
CA LEU A 106 -7.84 15.95 9.28
C LEU A 106 -8.59 17.18 8.75
N TYR A 107 -8.03 18.38 8.92
CA TYR A 107 -8.68 19.63 8.53
C TYR A 107 -8.21 20.11 7.15
N ASP A 108 -6.90 20.16 6.93
CA ASP A 108 -6.28 20.63 5.69
C ASP A 108 -5.02 19.83 5.27
N PRO A 109 -5.11 18.48 5.21
CA PRO A 109 -3.95 17.67 4.83
C PRO A 109 -3.52 17.92 3.37
N VAL A 110 -2.21 17.85 3.14
CA VAL A 110 -1.64 18.01 1.80
C VAL A 110 -1.87 16.75 0.95
N VAL A 111 -2.28 16.95 -0.30
CA VAL A 111 -2.38 15.86 -1.28
C VAL A 111 -1.02 15.61 -1.93
N ARG A 112 -0.58 14.35 -1.94
CA ARG A 112 0.66 13.87 -2.56
C ARG A 112 0.42 12.51 -3.21
N SER A 113 1.30 12.10 -4.11
CA SER A 113 1.39 10.71 -4.59
C SER A 113 2.58 9.96 -3.99
N THR A 114 3.50 10.70 -3.33
CA THR A 114 4.69 10.18 -2.68
C THR A 114 4.85 10.81 -1.30
N VAL A 115 5.17 10.03 -0.28
CA VAL A 115 5.43 10.50 1.09
C VAL A 115 6.78 10.00 1.59
N GLN A 116 7.53 10.86 2.27
CA GLN A 116 8.76 10.49 2.96
C GLN A 116 8.45 9.85 4.30
N VAL A 117 9.30 8.91 4.74
CA VAL A 117 9.22 8.30 6.07
C VAL A 117 10.60 8.44 6.71
N TYR A 118 10.68 9.28 7.74
CA TYR A 118 11.94 9.62 8.40
C TYR A 118 12.55 8.39 9.13
N PRO A 119 13.88 8.38 9.34
CA PRO A 119 14.56 7.32 10.07
C PRO A 119 13.92 7.03 11.43
N GLY A 120 13.69 5.75 11.74
CA GLY A 120 13.09 5.33 13.02
C GLY A 120 11.68 5.86 13.29
N GLY A 121 10.96 6.31 12.25
CA GLY A 121 9.64 6.95 12.39
C GLY A 121 8.57 6.33 11.50
N TRP A 122 7.45 7.05 11.41
CA TRP A 122 6.29 6.64 10.63
C TRP A 122 5.65 7.81 9.89
N SER A 123 4.87 7.48 8.85
CA SER A 123 4.00 8.43 8.16
C SER A 123 2.71 7.75 7.77
N SER A 124 1.60 8.46 7.92
CA SER A 124 0.25 7.95 7.66
C SER A 124 -0.44 8.77 6.59
N VAL A 125 -1.13 8.07 5.69
CA VAL A 125 -1.85 8.68 4.57
C VAL A 125 -3.25 8.07 4.42
N TYR A 126 -4.19 8.90 3.96
CA TYR A 126 -5.53 8.47 3.55
C TYR A 126 -5.67 8.57 2.03
N ALA A 127 -5.93 7.44 1.38
CA ALA A 127 -6.24 7.37 -0.04
C ALA A 127 -7.73 7.07 -0.23
N TYR A 128 -8.38 7.78 -1.14
CA TYR A 128 -9.74 7.46 -1.57
C TYR A 128 -9.67 6.60 -2.83
N LEU A 129 -10.22 5.39 -2.79
CA LEU A 129 -10.05 4.39 -3.84
C LEU A 129 -11.13 4.51 -4.91
N ASP A 130 -11.11 5.60 -5.68
CA ASP A 130 -12.06 5.91 -6.76
C ASP A 130 -11.64 5.42 -8.16
N ASN A 131 -10.47 4.79 -8.26
CA ASN A 131 -9.88 4.35 -9.52
C ASN A 131 -9.72 2.81 -9.53
N PRO A 132 -10.67 2.07 -10.12
CA PRO A 132 -10.57 0.61 -10.27
C PRO A 132 -9.33 0.19 -11.05
N GLY A 133 -8.70 -0.91 -10.64
CA GLY A 133 -7.51 -1.42 -11.31
C GLY A 133 -6.51 -2.11 -10.38
N MET A 134 -5.27 -2.19 -10.85
CA MET A 134 -4.15 -2.84 -10.17
C MET A 134 -3.00 -1.85 -10.05
N TRP A 135 -2.72 -1.39 -8.83
CA TRP A 135 -1.88 -0.23 -8.57
C TRP A 135 -0.68 -0.59 -7.71
N ASN A 136 0.52 -0.18 -8.10
CA ASN A 136 1.73 -0.50 -7.35
C ASN A 136 1.96 0.51 -6.22
N LEU A 137 2.23 -0.02 -5.04
CA LEU A 137 2.72 0.70 -3.86
C LEU A 137 4.18 0.30 -3.64
N ARG A 138 5.12 1.23 -3.85
CA ARG A 138 6.56 0.90 -3.83
C ARG A 138 7.39 1.95 -3.11
N SER A 139 8.52 1.48 -2.57
CA SER A 139 9.62 2.38 -2.20
C SER A 139 10.16 3.08 -3.45
N GLN A 140 10.50 4.36 -3.31
CA GLN A 140 11.19 5.17 -4.30
C GLN A 140 12.71 5.07 -4.15
N HIS A 141 13.21 4.41 -3.10
CA HIS A 141 14.61 4.07 -3.00
C HIS A 141 14.90 2.89 -3.93
N LEU A 142 15.59 3.16 -5.05
CA LEU A 142 15.76 2.20 -6.14
C LEU A 142 16.32 0.84 -5.69
N LYS A 143 17.27 0.84 -4.74
CA LYS A 143 17.84 -0.40 -4.19
C LYS A 143 16.76 -1.25 -3.50
N ASN A 144 15.86 -0.60 -2.76
CA ASN A 144 14.82 -1.28 -2.01
C ASN A 144 13.77 -1.83 -2.96
N TRP A 145 13.35 -1.03 -3.93
CA TRP A 145 12.43 -1.48 -4.98
C TRP A 145 13.00 -2.67 -5.76
N PHE A 146 14.27 -2.60 -6.19
CA PHE A 146 14.94 -3.72 -6.87
C PHE A 146 14.99 -4.99 -6.02
N LEU A 147 15.08 -4.86 -4.70
CA LEU A 147 15.05 -5.98 -3.76
C LEU A 147 13.63 -6.49 -3.47
N GLY A 148 12.59 -5.85 -4.02
CA GLY A 148 11.20 -6.29 -3.97
C GLY A 148 10.35 -5.58 -2.92
N GLN A 149 10.76 -4.41 -2.43
CA GLN A 149 9.99 -3.60 -1.47
C GLN A 149 8.81 -2.89 -2.15
N GLU A 150 7.85 -3.70 -2.60
CA GLU A 150 6.65 -3.26 -3.30
C GLU A 150 5.46 -4.20 -3.01
N LEU A 151 4.26 -3.67 -3.17
CA LEU A 151 2.97 -4.35 -3.05
C LEU A 151 2.07 -3.86 -4.18
N TYR A 152 1.01 -4.60 -4.50
CA TYR A 152 -0.02 -4.15 -5.41
C TYR A 152 -1.37 -4.06 -4.71
N VAL A 153 -2.13 -3.00 -4.98
CA VAL A 153 -3.50 -2.79 -4.52
C VAL A 153 -4.45 -3.06 -5.68
N ARG A 154 -5.36 -4.02 -5.49
CA ARG A 154 -6.44 -4.34 -6.43
C ARG A 154 -7.72 -3.64 -5.99
N VAL A 155 -8.16 -2.66 -6.75
CA VAL A 155 -9.45 -1.98 -6.55
C VAL A 155 -10.43 -2.56 -7.54
N TYR A 156 -11.39 -3.35 -7.07
CA TYR A 156 -12.35 -4.04 -7.93
C TYR A 156 -13.67 -3.28 -8.01
N ASP A 157 -14.13 -3.03 -9.24
CA ASP A 157 -15.49 -2.57 -9.52
C ASP A 157 -16.31 -3.73 -10.09
N PRO A 158 -17.44 -4.14 -9.48
CA PRO A 158 -18.32 -5.15 -10.04
C PRO A 158 -19.09 -4.67 -11.29
N ASP A 159 -19.08 -3.38 -11.61
CA ASP A 159 -19.73 -2.82 -12.80
C ASP A 159 -18.93 -3.15 -14.08
N PRO A 160 -19.47 -3.93 -15.03
CA PRO A 160 -18.73 -4.48 -16.17
C PRO A 160 -18.42 -3.47 -17.29
N ILE A 161 -18.62 -2.16 -17.08
CA ILE A 161 -18.37 -1.15 -18.11
C ILE A 161 -16.84 -0.94 -18.27
N PRO A 162 -16.22 -1.38 -19.39
CA PRO A 162 -14.76 -1.40 -19.54
C PRO A 162 -14.11 -0.02 -19.61
N ALA A 163 -14.90 1.04 -19.82
CA ALA A 163 -14.40 2.41 -19.91
C ALA A 163 -13.93 2.99 -18.56
N LYS A 164 -14.05 2.22 -17.47
CA LYS A 164 -13.63 2.60 -16.10
C LYS A 164 -12.32 1.94 -15.66
N GLU A 165 -11.76 1.03 -16.45
CA GLU A 165 -10.50 0.32 -16.14
C GLU A 165 -9.36 0.64 -17.11
#